data_AF-R6GVW6-F1
#
_entry.id   AF-R6GVW6-F1
#
_cell.length_a   1.000
_cell.length_b   1.000
_cell.length_c   1.000
_cell.angle_alpha   90.00
_cell.angle_beta   90.00
_cell.angle_gamma   90.00
#
_symmetry.space_group_name_H-M   'P 1'
#
loop_
_entity.id
_entity.type
_entity.pdbx_description
1 polymer ?
#
loop_
_entity_poly.entity_id
_entity_poly.type
_entity_poly.pdbx_seq_one_letter_code
_entity_poly.pdbx_strand_id
1 'polypeptide(L)'
;MKYKYDILSKEEKRDLKNEYKNSTEENKKMYKKINRIKILCIIGIIYAVIMMIVDFSLHLSLVNKILDCLLLLFCLIFMVKINDITRMTLTKYLKSKKK
;
A
#
# COMPACT_ATOMS: atom_id res chain seq x y z
N MET A 1 -2.72 9.13 13.91
CA MET A 1 -1.30 9.34 14.28
C MET A 1 -0.63 10.19 13.21
N LYS A 2 0.05 11.29 13.57
CA LYS A 2 0.91 12.02 12.63
C LYS A 2 2.30 11.39 12.63
N TYR A 3 2.77 10.90 11.49
CA TYR A 3 4.12 10.34 11.37
C TYR A 3 5.14 11.46 11.13
N LYS A 4 6.37 11.35 11.65
CA LYS A 4 7.44 12.32 11.29
C LYS A 4 7.67 12.35 9.78
N TYR A 5 7.47 11.19 9.14
CA TYR A 5 7.45 11.09 7.68
C TYR A 5 6.47 12.05 7.01
N ASP A 6 5.29 12.31 7.59
CA ASP A 6 4.26 13.12 6.93
C ASP A 6 4.62 14.60 6.85
N ILE A 7 5.45 15.07 7.79
CA ILE A 7 5.90 16.47 7.91
C ILE A 7 6.94 16.83 6.84
N LEU A 8 7.68 15.84 6.34
CA LEU A 8 8.71 16.02 5.32
C LEU A 8 8.12 16.54 4.00
N SER A 9 8.90 17.35 3.30
CA SER A 9 8.65 17.78 1.92
C SER A 9 8.65 16.60 0.93
N LYS A 10 8.17 16.82 -0.29
CA LYS A 10 8.14 15.77 -1.33
C LYS A 10 9.55 15.24 -1.67
N GLU A 11 10.54 16.12 -1.67
CA GLU A 11 11.94 15.79 -1.97
C GLU A 11 12.55 14.97 -0.83
N GLU A 12 12.46 15.45 0.41
CA GLU A 12 12.93 14.71 1.59
C GLU A 12 12.29 13.32 1.72
N LYS A 13 11.01 13.18 1.32
CA LYS A 13 10.32 11.89 1.29
C LYS A 13 10.89 10.93 0.24
N ARG A 14 11.38 11.44 -0.89
CA ARG A 14 12.03 10.63 -1.93
C ARG A 14 13.43 10.22 -1.48
N ASP A 15 14.20 11.16 -0.96
CA ASP A 15 15.56 10.91 -0.51
C ASP A 15 15.58 9.90 0.64
N LEU A 16 14.68 10.06 1.62
CA LEU A 16 14.56 9.10 2.72
C LEU A 16 14.20 7.69 2.25
N LYS A 17 13.34 7.56 1.23
CA LYS A 17 13.01 6.25 0.66
C LYS A 17 14.21 5.61 -0.01
N ASN A 18 14.99 6.41 -0.76
CA ASN A 18 16.21 5.95 -1.41
C ASN A 18 17.27 5.55 -0.39
N GLU A 19 17.45 6.37 0.64
CA GLU A 19 18.37 6.10 1.73
C GLU A 19 17.99 4.83 2.50
N TYR A 20 16.71 4.71 2.91
CA TYR A 20 16.20 3.51 3.57
C TYR A 20 16.41 2.24 2.73
N LYS A 21 16.18 2.33 1.42
CA LYS A 21 16.38 1.21 0.49
C LYS A 21 17.86 0.81 0.35
N ASN A 22 18.78 1.77 0.50
CA ASN A 22 20.21 1.57 0.29
C ASN A 22 21.00 1.36 1.60
N SER A 23 20.39 1.57 2.77
CA SER A 23 21.10 1.54 4.04
C SER A 23 21.56 0.14 4.46
N THR A 24 20.70 -0.87 4.31
CA THR A 24 20.99 -2.27 4.67
C THR A 24 20.24 -3.22 3.74
N GLU A 25 20.78 -4.42 3.52
CA GLU A 25 20.09 -5.45 2.74
C GLU A 25 18.76 -5.90 3.37
N GLU A 26 18.63 -5.84 4.70
CA GLU A 26 17.37 -6.09 5.39
C GLU A 26 16.31 -5.02 5.07
N ASN A 27 16.67 -3.73 5.12
CA ASN A 27 15.76 -2.64 4.79
C ASN A 27 15.34 -2.68 3.32
N LYS A 28 16.26 -3.02 2.42
CA LYS A 28 15.98 -3.25 1.01
C LYS A 28 14.99 -4.40 0.79
N LYS A 29 15.18 -5.53 1.47
CA LYS A 29 14.24 -6.67 1.44
C LYS A 29 12.87 -6.28 1.99
N MET A 30 12.82 -5.55 3.10
CA MET A 30 11.57 -5.06 3.69
C MET A 30 10.83 -4.11 2.74
N TYR A 31 11.53 -3.15 2.14
CA TYR A 31 10.95 -2.23 1.15
C TYR A 31 10.40 -2.97 -0.06
N LYS A 32 11.12 -3.97 -0.59
CA LYS A 32 10.64 -4.83 -1.68
C LYS A 32 9.36 -5.60 -1.28
N LYS A 33 9.29 -6.14 -0.06
CA LYS A 33 8.09 -6.84 0.43
C LYS A 33 6.88 -5.90 0.49
N ILE A 34 7.05 -4.71 1.07
CA ILE A 34 6.01 -3.67 1.11
C ILE A 34 5.54 -3.32 -0.30
N ASN A 35 6.47 -3.14 -1.25
CA ASN A 35 6.13 -2.76 -2.61
C ASN A 35 5.39 -3.89 -3.36
N ARG A 36 5.77 -5.16 -3.15
CA ARG A 36 5.04 -6.32 -3.70
C ARG A 36 3.60 -6.36 -3.20
N ILE A 37 3.38 -6.15 -1.90
CA ILE A 37 2.03 -6.12 -1.33
C ILE A 37 1.20 -4.98 -1.94
N LYS A 38 1.78 -3.78 -2.09
CA LYS A 38 1.11 -2.66 -2.77
C LYS A 38 0.69 -3.01 -4.19
N ILE A 39 1.58 -3.63 -4.95
CA ILE A 39 1.28 -4.08 -6.32
C ILE A 39 0.13 -5.08 -6.32
N LEU A 40 0.14 -6.07 -5.42
CA LEU A 40 -0.96 -7.03 -5.28
C LEU A 40 -2.30 -6.34 -4.93
N CYS A 41 -2.30 -5.35 -4.04
CA CYS A 41 -3.50 -4.57 -3.75
C CYS A 41 -4.01 -3.81 -4.98
N ILE A 42 -3.13 -3.20 -5.77
CA ILE A 42 -3.50 -2.48 -7.00
C ILE A 42 -4.10 -3.45 -8.02
N ILE A 43 -3.47 -4.61 -8.24
CA ILE A 43 -4.00 -5.65 -9.13
C ILE A 43 -5.38 -6.12 -8.64
N GLY A 44 -5.53 -6.34 -7.33
CA GLY A 44 -6.82 -6.74 -6.74
C GLY A 44 -7.92 -5.69 -6.92
N ILE A 45 -7.59 -4.39 -6.77
CA ILE A 45 -8.53 -3.29 -7.04
C ILE A 45 -8.94 -3.28 -8.52
N ILE A 46 -7.98 -3.37 -9.43
CA ILE A 46 -8.26 -3.39 -10.88
C ILE A 46 -9.15 -4.58 -11.22
N TYR A 47 -8.83 -5.76 -10.69
CA TYR A 47 -9.63 -6.97 -10.89
C TYR A 47 -11.06 -6.80 -10.37
N ALA A 48 -11.24 -6.31 -9.14
CA ALA A 48 -12.57 -6.09 -8.56
C ALA A 48 -13.41 -5.09 -9.37
N VAL A 49 -12.78 -4.03 -9.89
CA VAL A 49 -13.47 -3.06 -10.77
C VAL A 49 -13.90 -3.71 -12.09
N ILE A 50 -13.04 -4.51 -12.72
CA ILE A 50 -13.38 -5.22 -13.96
C ILE A 50 -14.52 -6.21 -13.71
N MET A 51 -14.46 -6.99 -12.63
CA MET A 51 -15.51 -7.95 -12.29
C MET A 51 -16.85 -7.25 -12.01
N MET A 52 -16.85 -6.11 -11.30
CA MET A 52 -18.09 -5.31 -11.15
C MET A 52 -18.69 -4.87 -12.48
N ILE A 53 -17.87 -4.48 -13.46
CA ILE A 53 -18.34 -4.10 -14.81
C ILE A 53 -18.93 -5.31 -15.54
N VAL A 54 -18.28 -6.47 -15.43
CA VAL A 54 -18.76 -7.73 -16.02
C VAL A 54 -20.08 -8.16 -15.39
N ASP A 55 -20.17 -8.13 -14.05
CA ASP A 55 -21.37 -8.45 -13.28
C ASP A 55 -22.56 -7.55 -13.63
N PHE A 56 -22.29 -6.27 -13.89
CA PHE A 56 -23.30 -5.33 -14.35
C PHE A 56 -23.75 -5.62 -15.79
N SER A 57 -22.81 -5.95 -16.68
CA SER A 57 -23.08 -6.21 -18.11
C SER A 57 -23.80 -7.54 -18.35
N LEU A 58 -23.47 -8.57 -17.55
CA LEU A 58 -24.01 -9.93 -17.70
C LEU A 58 -25.17 -10.23 -16.75
N HIS A 59 -25.66 -9.23 -16.01
CA HIS A 59 -26.72 -9.38 -15.00
C HIS A 59 -26.50 -10.57 -14.06
N LEU A 60 -25.26 -10.74 -13.59
CA LEU A 60 -24.87 -11.85 -12.72
C LEU A 60 -25.52 -11.73 -11.33
N SER A 61 -25.48 -12.84 -10.59
CA SER A 61 -26.19 -12.99 -9.32
C SER A 61 -25.82 -11.91 -8.30
N LEU A 62 -26.76 -11.58 -7.41
CA LEU A 62 -26.55 -10.61 -6.34
C LEU A 62 -25.38 -10.99 -5.41
N VAL A 63 -25.08 -12.29 -5.30
CA VAL A 63 -23.95 -12.82 -4.53
C VAL A 63 -22.61 -12.38 -5.11
N ASN A 64 -22.45 -12.43 -6.44
CA ASN A 64 -21.21 -12.02 -7.10
C ASN A 64 -20.95 -10.53 -6.87
N LYS A 65 -21.99 -9.70 -7.00
CA LYS A 65 -21.91 -8.25 -6.74
C LYS A 65 -21.47 -7.93 -5.31
N ILE A 66 -21.97 -8.69 -4.33
CA ILE A 66 -21.56 -8.54 -2.94
C ILE A 66 -20.08 -8.96 -2.75
N LEU A 67 -19.67 -10.08 -3.36
CA LEU A 67 -18.29 -10.56 -3.29
C LEU A 67 -17.30 -9.57 -3.89
N ASP A 68 -17.61 -8.99 -5.05
CA ASP A 68 -16.78 -7.98 -5.70
C ASP A 68 -16.66 -6.71 -4.85
N CYS A 69 -17.77 -6.26 -4.26
CA CYS A 69 -17.78 -5.12 -3.36
C CYS A 69 -16.93 -5.37 -2.10
N LEU A 70 -17.04 -6.57 -1.50
CA LEU A 70 -16.23 -6.98 -0.36
C LEU A 70 -14.74 -7.06 -0.71
N LEU A 71 -14.41 -7.60 -1.89
CA LEU A 71 -13.03 -7.68 -2.38
C LEU A 71 -12.44 -6.28 -2.56
N LEU A 72 -13.19 -5.37 -3.18
CA LEU A 72 -12.76 -3.98 -3.38
C LEU A 72 -12.51 -3.29 -2.03
N LEU A 73 -13.45 -3.39 -1.09
CA LEU A 73 -13.31 -2.86 0.28
C LEU A 73 -12.09 -3.43 0.98
N PHE A 74 -11.88 -4.75 0.88
CA PHE A 74 -10.72 -5.42 1.46
C PHE A 74 -9.41 -4.86 0.89
N CYS A 75 -9.29 -4.77 -0.43
CA CYS A 75 -8.08 -4.23 -1.06
C CYS A 75 -7.82 -2.76 -0.69
N LEU A 76 -8.86 -1.93 -0.60
CA LEU A 76 -8.74 -0.52 -0.18
C LEU A 76 -8.26 -0.40 1.27
N ILE A 77 -8.87 -1.16 2.20
CA ILE A 77 -8.44 -1.18 3.61
C ILE A 77 -6.99 -1.64 3.73
N PHE A 78 -6.61 -2.68 2.98
CA PHE A 78 -5.25 -3.21 3.00
C PHE A 78 -4.25 -2.20 2.42
N MET A 79 -4.63 -1.47 1.37
CA MET A 79 -3.82 -0.40 0.79
C MET A 79 -3.57 0.75 1.78
N VAL A 80 -4.60 1.13 2.56
CA VAL A 80 -4.44 2.12 3.63
C VAL A 80 -3.50 1.59 4.71
N LYS A 81 -3.68 0.35 5.19
CA LYS A 81 -2.81 -0.26 6.20
C LYS A 81 -1.36 -0.36 5.74
N ILE A 82 -1.09 -0.76 4.49
CA ILE A 82 0.28 -0.92 4.00
C ILE A 82 0.99 0.43 3.81
N ASN A 83 0.23 1.46 3.43
CA ASN A 83 0.73 2.83 3.43
C ASN A 83 1.08 3.27 4.86
N ASP A 84 0.26 2.92 5.84
CA ASP A 84 0.54 3.22 7.23
C ASP A 84 1.81 2.54 7.75
N ILE A 85 1.97 1.25 7.46
CA ILE A 85 3.19 0.49 7.77
C ILE A 85 4.41 1.16 7.10
N THR A 86 4.27 1.61 5.85
CA THR A 86 5.37 2.32 5.15
C THR A 86 5.78 3.58 5.92
N ARG A 87 4.80 4.41 6.31
CA ARG A 87 5.05 5.66 7.06
C ARG A 87 5.66 5.40 8.43
N MET A 88 5.17 4.36 9.12
CA MET A 88 5.71 3.94 10.41
C MET A 88 7.18 3.47 10.29
N THR A 89 7.48 2.61 9.32
CA THR A 89 8.83 2.09 9.09
C THR A 89 9.82 3.21 8.77
N LEU A 90 9.46 4.13 7.86
CA LEU A 90 10.30 5.28 7.53
C LEU A 90 10.47 6.24 8.71
N THR A 91 9.43 6.42 9.53
CA THR A 91 9.52 7.22 10.77
C THR A 91 10.44 6.57 11.81
N LYS A 92 10.40 5.24 11.95
CA LYS A 92 11.32 4.51 12.85
C LYS A 92 12.76 4.68 12.38
N TYR A 93 13.01 4.54 11.08
CA TYR A 93 14.33 4.75 10.48
C TYR A 93 14.86 6.18 10.68
N LEU A 94 14.00 7.20 10.47
CA LEU A 94 14.34 8.60 10.78
C LEU A 94 14.76 8.81 12.24
N LYS A 95 14.08 8.13 13.17
CA LYS A 95 14.40 8.24 14.60
C LYS A 95 15.71 7.53 14.95
N SER A 96 16.01 6.39 14.34
CA SER A 96 17.27 5.67 14.58
C SER A 96 18.48 6.41 14.00
N LYS A 97 18.32 7.14 12.90
CA LYS A 97 19.40 7.96 12.31
C LYS A 97 19.76 9.20 13.14
N LYS A 98 18.83 9.73 13.93
CA LYS A 98 19.03 10.93 14.77
C LYS A 98 19.58 10.63 16.17
N LYS A 99 19.82 9.36 16.50
CA LYS A 99 20.54 8.92 17.70
C LYS A 99 21.96 8.56 17.31
#